data_AF-A9IUJ8-F1
#
_entry.id   AF-A9IUJ8-F1
#
_cell.length_a   1.000
_cell.length_b   1.000
_cell.length_c   1.000
_cell.angle_alpha   90.00
_cell.angle_beta   90.00
_cell.angle_gamma   90.00
#
_symmetry.space_group_name_H-M   'P 1'
#
loop_
_entity.id
_entity.type
_entity.pdbx_description
1 polymer ?
#
loop_
_entity_poly.entity_id
_entity_poly.type
_entity_poly.pdbx_seq_one_letter_code
_entity_poly.pdbx_strand_id
1 'polypeptide(L)'
;MLSSLQKLLTIVFLLLPLMCGVKNSYAEFSLTELSLSGLTLNEKYKRIKERLQVIEKRIKFIEKTLADLTLSQIRSHNIEHDRLIQEYSDLNGERYKLSSRLSDLAKEMEELAYRAHRAREYRVGEYERKLSKAKKYLKSRSASELGTTGDTASVEILNDREIDETVRFYPVLVLSCKIEENLLDSDIGDLLRKDFGWNQEDFSWAKDAINSIDPELIRHFEERMVISVSDFEEQIITGIKDMVMSNPSNVKAAPLLCRSTREIYTIMLPEKRKNIIDRMRSHFEEWFK
;
A
#
# COMPACT_ATOMS: atom_id res chain seq x y z
N MET A 1 -48.44 -42.61 -4.06
CA MET A 1 -47.48 -41.58 -3.59
C MET A 1 -46.12 -41.69 -4.31
N LEU A 2 -46.09 -41.76 -5.65
CA LEU A 2 -44.82 -41.83 -6.42
C LEU A 2 -44.44 -40.51 -7.13
N SER A 3 -45.31 -39.49 -7.16
CA SER A 3 -45.08 -38.30 -8.01
C SER A 3 -44.16 -37.23 -7.40
N SER A 4 -43.92 -37.25 -6.09
CA SER A 4 -43.04 -36.29 -5.41
C SER A 4 -41.56 -36.72 -5.49
N LEU A 5 -41.27 -38.01 -5.29
CA LEU A 5 -39.91 -38.54 -5.32
C LEU A 5 -39.31 -38.48 -6.73
N GLN A 6 -40.09 -38.79 -7.77
CA GLN A 6 -39.65 -38.66 -9.17
C GLN A 6 -39.35 -37.20 -9.55
N LYS A 7 -40.16 -36.24 -9.09
CA LYS A 7 -39.91 -34.81 -9.34
C LYS A 7 -38.62 -34.34 -8.65
N LEU A 8 -38.35 -34.81 -7.44
CA LEU A 8 -37.13 -34.45 -6.70
C LEU A 8 -35.88 -35.04 -7.38
N LEU A 9 -35.95 -36.30 -7.83
CA LEU A 9 -34.86 -36.95 -8.57
C LEU A 9 -34.57 -36.27 -9.90
N THR A 10 -35.59 -35.86 -10.65
CA THR A 10 -35.40 -35.12 -11.92
C THR A 10 -34.75 -33.75 -11.69
N ILE A 11 -35.12 -33.04 -10.61
CA ILE A 11 -34.49 -31.75 -10.25
C ILE A 11 -33.02 -31.96 -9.88
N VAL A 12 -32.71 -32.99 -9.08
CA VAL A 12 -31.33 -33.32 -8.70
C VAL A 12 -30.49 -33.70 -9.93
N PHE A 13 -31.04 -34.49 -10.86
CA PHE A 13 -30.34 -34.86 -12.10
C PHE A 13 -30.16 -33.69 -13.08
N LEU A 14 -31.08 -32.72 -13.12
CA LEU A 14 -30.94 -31.50 -13.93
C LEU A 14 -29.92 -30.51 -13.33
N LEU A 15 -29.75 -30.53 -12.00
CA LEU A 15 -28.76 -29.70 -11.30
C LEU A 15 -27.37 -30.35 -11.24
N LEU A 16 -27.26 -31.67 -11.48
CA LEU A 16 -25.97 -32.39 -11.47
C LEU A 16 -24.97 -31.87 -12.53
N PRO A 17 -25.36 -31.58 -13.79
CA PRO A 17 -24.48 -30.97 -14.78
C PRO A 17 -24.06 -29.54 -14.42
N LEU A 18 -24.90 -28.79 -13.71
CA LEU A 18 -24.58 -27.47 -13.17
C LEU A 18 -23.58 -27.57 -11.99
N MET A 19 -23.77 -28.53 -11.09
CA MET A 19 -22.85 -28.80 -9.99
C MET A 19 -21.51 -29.39 -10.46
N CYS A 20 -21.53 -30.27 -11.46
CA CYS A 20 -20.32 -30.82 -12.09
C CYS A 20 -19.64 -29.80 -13.03
N GLY A 21 -20.40 -28.90 -13.67
CA GLY A 21 -19.88 -27.78 -14.46
C GLY A 21 -19.14 -26.77 -13.59
N VAL A 22 -19.69 -26.42 -12.42
CA VAL A 22 -19.00 -25.55 -11.44
C VAL A 22 -17.75 -26.23 -10.86
N LYS A 23 -17.73 -27.56 -10.74
CA LYS A 23 -16.55 -28.31 -10.27
C LYS A 23 -15.44 -28.41 -11.31
N ASN A 24 -15.77 -28.46 -12.61
CA ASN A 24 -14.78 -28.49 -13.69
C ASN A 24 -14.26 -27.10 -14.11
N SER A 25 -15.03 -26.03 -13.91
CA SER A 25 -14.50 -24.65 -14.06
C SER A 25 -13.54 -24.25 -12.92
N TYR A 26 -13.55 -24.98 -11.81
CA TYR A 26 -12.59 -24.84 -10.71
C TYR A 26 -11.31 -25.69 -10.88
N ALA A 27 -11.26 -26.57 -11.90
CA ALA A 27 -10.13 -27.47 -12.12
C ALA A 27 -9.02 -26.89 -13.01
N GLU A 28 -9.13 -25.62 -13.43
CA GLU A 28 -8.06 -24.88 -14.09
C GLU A 28 -7.38 -23.86 -13.15
N PHE A 29 -7.54 -24.02 -11.85
CA PHE A 29 -6.88 -23.18 -10.86
C PHE A 29 -5.54 -23.79 -10.40
N SER A 30 -4.48 -23.28 -11.04
CA SER A 30 -3.05 -23.36 -10.70
C SER A 30 -2.70 -23.92 -9.30
N LEU A 31 -1.81 -24.90 -9.26
CA LEU A 31 -1.18 -25.54 -8.07
C LEU A 31 -0.66 -24.55 -6.99
N THR A 32 -0.43 -23.29 -7.32
CA THR A 32 -0.09 -22.24 -6.33
C THR A 32 -1.25 -21.88 -5.41
N GLU A 33 -2.51 -21.94 -5.87
CA GLU A 33 -3.69 -21.58 -5.06
C GLU A 33 -4.04 -22.61 -3.99
N LEU A 34 -3.84 -23.89 -4.28
CA LEU A 34 -4.00 -24.98 -3.32
C LEU A 34 -3.03 -24.88 -2.13
N SER A 35 -1.90 -24.19 -2.29
CA SER A 35 -0.94 -23.97 -1.19
C SER A 35 -1.31 -22.79 -0.28
N LEU A 36 -2.21 -21.91 -0.72
CA LEU A 36 -2.60 -20.67 -0.03
C LEU A 36 -3.99 -20.75 0.60
N SER A 37 -4.78 -21.80 0.30
CA SER A 37 -6.07 -22.03 0.95
C SER A 37 -5.85 -22.41 2.42
N GLY A 38 -6.41 -21.60 3.34
CA GLY A 38 -6.23 -21.76 4.78
C GLY A 38 -5.21 -20.81 5.44
N LEU A 39 -4.44 -20.05 4.65
CA LEU A 39 -3.55 -19.00 5.18
C LEU A 39 -4.31 -17.69 5.45
N THR A 40 -3.89 -16.99 6.51
CA THR A 40 -4.26 -15.60 6.78
C THR A 40 -3.76 -14.67 5.68
N LEU A 41 -4.34 -13.48 5.58
CA LEU A 41 -3.96 -12.46 4.59
C LEU A 41 -2.46 -12.11 4.66
N ASN A 42 -1.92 -11.99 5.87
CA ASN A 42 -0.51 -11.70 6.12
C ASN A 42 0.41 -12.84 5.67
N GLU A 43 0.02 -14.10 5.93
CA GLU A 43 0.79 -15.27 5.50
C GLU A 43 0.79 -15.42 3.98
N LYS A 44 -0.34 -15.15 3.32
CA LYS A 44 -0.42 -15.10 1.85
C LYS A 44 0.50 -14.04 1.27
N TYR A 45 0.46 -12.82 1.83
CA TYR A 45 1.30 -11.71 1.41
C TYR A 45 2.79 -12.05 1.56
N LYS A 46 3.20 -12.55 2.74
CA LYS A 46 4.59 -12.95 3.02
C LYS A 46 5.08 -14.02 2.06
N ARG A 47 4.31 -15.09 1.85
CA ARG A 47 4.70 -16.21 1.00
C ARG A 47 4.87 -15.81 -0.47
N ILE A 48 3.99 -14.96 -0.98
CA ILE A 48 4.08 -14.44 -2.35
C ILE A 48 5.31 -13.54 -2.49
N LYS A 49 5.57 -12.66 -1.50
CA LYS A 49 6.77 -11.80 -1.47
C LYS A 49 8.06 -12.63 -1.49
N GLU A 50 8.15 -13.67 -0.67
CA GLU A 50 9.31 -14.58 -0.65
C GLU A 50 9.49 -15.33 -1.98
N ARG A 51 8.40 -15.80 -2.59
CA ARG A 51 8.45 -16.48 -3.90
C ARG A 51 8.93 -15.53 -5.02
N LEU A 52 8.46 -14.29 -5.02
CA LEU A 52 8.91 -13.27 -5.97
C LEU A 52 10.41 -13.02 -5.87
N GLN A 53 10.96 -12.90 -4.65
CA GLN A 53 12.41 -12.73 -4.46
C GLN A 53 13.22 -13.90 -5.03
N VAL A 54 12.73 -15.14 -4.89
CA VAL A 54 13.38 -16.32 -5.47
C VAL A 54 13.34 -16.27 -7.00
N ILE A 55 12.19 -15.93 -7.59
CA ILE A 55 12.01 -15.82 -9.04
C ILE A 55 12.90 -14.73 -9.61
N GLU A 56 12.95 -13.55 -8.98
CA GLU A 56 13.80 -12.43 -9.43
C GLU A 56 15.29 -12.79 -9.39
N LYS A 57 15.74 -13.48 -8.35
CA LYS A 57 17.13 -13.99 -8.28
C LYS A 57 17.40 -14.98 -9.42
N ARG A 58 16.45 -15.86 -9.74
CA ARG A 58 16.60 -16.84 -10.81
C ARG A 58 16.58 -16.20 -12.19
N ILE A 59 15.70 -15.23 -12.43
CA ILE A 59 15.68 -14.43 -13.67
C ILE A 59 17.02 -13.73 -13.88
N LYS A 60 17.54 -13.02 -12.87
CA LYS A 60 18.86 -12.36 -12.95
C LYS A 60 19.99 -13.34 -13.26
N PHE A 61 19.94 -14.53 -12.66
CA PHE A 61 20.92 -15.59 -12.96
C PHE A 61 20.84 -16.04 -14.42
N ILE A 62 19.62 -16.27 -14.94
CA ILE A 62 19.41 -16.68 -16.34
C ILE A 62 19.87 -15.58 -17.30
N GLU A 63 19.50 -14.32 -17.05
CA GLU A 63 19.93 -13.16 -17.85
C GLU A 63 21.46 -13.09 -17.95
N LYS A 64 22.16 -13.26 -16.82
CA LYS A 64 23.62 -13.29 -16.80
C LYS A 64 24.19 -14.49 -17.58
N THR A 65 23.62 -15.68 -17.38
CA THR A 65 24.06 -16.90 -18.08
C THR A 65 23.86 -16.78 -19.59
N LEU A 66 22.74 -16.19 -20.04
CA LEU A 66 22.47 -15.94 -21.45
C LEU A 66 23.44 -14.90 -22.04
N ALA A 67 23.81 -13.87 -21.28
CA ALA A 67 24.79 -12.86 -21.72
C ALA A 67 26.21 -13.42 -21.87
N ASP A 68 26.57 -14.42 -21.06
CA ASP A 68 27.89 -15.07 -21.07
C ASP A 68 28.01 -16.15 -22.17
N LEU A 69 26.92 -16.52 -22.86
CA LEU A 69 26.95 -17.49 -23.97
C LEU A 69 27.59 -16.88 -25.23
N THR A 70 28.55 -17.61 -25.80
CA THR A 70 29.20 -17.21 -27.06
C THR A 70 28.31 -17.44 -28.28
N LEU A 71 28.52 -16.65 -29.34
CA LEU A 71 27.77 -16.74 -30.62
C LEU A 71 27.80 -18.13 -31.27
N SER A 72 28.86 -18.92 -31.05
CA SER A 72 28.96 -20.30 -31.53
C SER A 72 28.12 -21.29 -30.71
N GLN A 73 28.00 -21.08 -29.40
CA GLN A 73 27.14 -21.88 -28.51
C GLN A 73 25.65 -21.59 -28.74
N ILE A 74 25.30 -20.38 -29.17
CA ILE A 74 23.92 -20.02 -29.52
C ILE A 74 23.51 -20.66 -30.86
N ARG A 75 24.41 -20.66 -31.86
CA ARG A 75 24.12 -21.18 -33.21
C ARG A 75 24.06 -22.70 -33.30
N SER A 76 24.62 -23.43 -32.34
CA SER A 76 24.72 -24.89 -32.39
C SER A 76 23.46 -25.66 -31.97
N HIS A 77 22.26 -25.05 -31.97
CA HIS A 77 21.05 -25.67 -31.41
C HIS A 77 21.29 -26.18 -29.98
N ASN A 78 21.89 -25.31 -29.15
CA ASN A 78 22.20 -25.68 -27.79
C ASN A 78 20.88 -25.81 -27.00
N ILE A 79 20.49 -27.05 -26.73
CA ILE A 79 19.33 -27.43 -25.93
C ILE A 79 19.28 -26.65 -24.60
N GLU A 80 20.44 -26.30 -24.05
CA GLU A 80 20.56 -25.50 -22.83
C GLU A 80 20.09 -24.05 -23.03
N HIS A 81 20.42 -23.43 -24.17
CA HIS A 81 19.97 -22.08 -24.52
C HIS A 81 18.44 -22.02 -24.63
N ASP A 82 17.84 -22.95 -25.38
CA ASP A 82 16.39 -22.99 -25.57
C ASP A 82 15.65 -23.29 -24.25
N ARG A 83 16.24 -24.16 -23.40
CA ARG A 83 15.73 -24.43 -22.06
C ARG A 83 15.77 -23.19 -21.17
N LEU A 84 16.86 -22.43 -21.19
CA LEU A 84 17.01 -21.20 -20.41
C LEU A 84 16.04 -20.10 -20.87
N ILE A 85 15.80 -19.97 -22.17
CA ILE A 85 14.80 -19.04 -22.71
C ILE A 85 13.39 -19.43 -22.27
N GLN A 86 13.06 -20.73 -22.34
CA GLN A 86 11.75 -21.20 -21.88
C GLN A 86 11.57 -20.97 -20.37
N GLU A 87 12.58 -21.32 -19.57
CA GLU A 87 12.57 -21.09 -18.12
C GLU A 87 12.42 -19.60 -17.79
N TYR A 88 13.13 -18.72 -18.51
CA TYR A 88 13.00 -17.27 -18.36
C TYR A 88 11.59 -16.77 -18.68
N SER A 89 10.98 -17.27 -19.75
CA SER A 89 9.61 -16.93 -20.15
C SER A 89 8.60 -17.35 -19.07
N ASP A 90 8.71 -18.59 -18.59
CA ASP A 90 7.82 -19.16 -17.58
C ASP A 90 7.94 -18.40 -16.25
N LEU A 91 9.17 -18.13 -15.80
CA LEU A 91 9.45 -17.37 -14.59
C LEU A 91 8.96 -15.92 -14.70
N ASN A 92 9.06 -15.30 -15.86
CA ASN A 92 8.50 -13.96 -16.08
C ASN A 92 6.97 -13.95 -16.03
N GLY A 93 6.33 -14.98 -16.59
CA GLY A 93 4.89 -15.18 -16.48
C GLY A 93 4.45 -15.37 -15.04
N GLU A 94 5.18 -16.17 -14.26
CA GLU A 94 4.94 -16.37 -12.83
C GLU A 94 5.15 -15.07 -12.04
N ARG A 95 6.26 -14.35 -12.29
CA ARG A 95 6.57 -13.05 -11.67
C ARG A 95 5.43 -12.06 -11.87
N TYR A 96 4.95 -11.89 -13.10
CA TYR A 96 3.85 -10.96 -13.38
C TYR A 96 2.58 -11.30 -12.61
N LYS A 97 2.17 -12.58 -12.60
CA LYS A 97 0.99 -13.05 -11.88
C LYS A 97 1.13 -12.84 -10.37
N LEU A 98 2.28 -13.19 -9.81
CA LEU A 98 2.54 -13.03 -8.38
C LEU A 98 2.62 -11.57 -7.96
N SER A 99 3.24 -10.69 -8.78
CA SER A 99 3.29 -9.25 -8.51
C SER A 99 1.89 -8.63 -8.53
N SER A 100 1.04 -9.00 -9.49
CA SER A 100 -0.37 -8.56 -9.50
C SER A 100 -1.09 -8.99 -8.23
N ARG A 101 -0.97 -10.28 -7.85
CA ARG A 101 -1.62 -10.81 -6.65
C ARG A 101 -1.11 -10.18 -5.37
N LEU A 102 0.19 -9.90 -5.29
CA LEU A 102 0.78 -9.20 -4.14
C LEU A 102 0.20 -7.79 -4.01
N SER A 103 0.02 -7.09 -5.14
CA SER A 103 -0.60 -5.76 -5.20
C SER A 103 -2.07 -5.79 -4.73
N ASP A 104 -2.84 -6.79 -5.17
CA ASP A 104 -4.24 -6.93 -4.75
C ASP A 104 -4.38 -7.24 -3.26
N LEU A 105 -3.56 -8.17 -2.74
CA LEU A 105 -3.48 -8.44 -1.31
C LEU A 105 -3.05 -7.19 -0.54
N ALA A 106 -2.16 -6.39 -1.12
CA ALA A 106 -1.78 -5.13 -0.52
C ALA A 106 -3.00 -4.19 -0.38
N LYS A 107 -3.73 -3.95 -1.46
CA LYS A 107 -4.93 -3.11 -1.39
C LYS A 107 -5.93 -3.62 -0.35
N GLU A 108 -6.12 -4.95 -0.27
CA GLU A 108 -7.02 -5.55 0.71
C GLU A 108 -6.58 -5.32 2.16
N MET A 109 -5.32 -5.59 2.53
CA MET A 109 -4.90 -5.38 3.92
C MET A 109 -4.92 -3.88 4.27
N GLU A 110 -4.66 -2.99 3.31
CA GLU A 110 -4.72 -1.55 3.55
C GLU A 110 -6.13 -1.11 3.90
N GLU A 111 -7.11 -1.54 3.10
CA GLU A 111 -8.50 -1.25 3.39
C GLU A 111 -8.92 -1.78 4.77
N LEU A 112 -8.46 -2.98 5.13
CA LEU A 112 -8.72 -3.55 6.45
C LEU A 112 -8.07 -2.72 7.57
N ALA A 113 -6.82 -2.31 7.40
CA ALA A 113 -6.11 -1.49 8.37
C ALA A 113 -6.82 -0.14 8.59
N TYR A 114 -7.22 0.55 7.50
CA TYR A 114 -7.99 1.79 7.59
C TYR A 114 -9.38 1.58 8.22
N ARG A 115 -10.10 0.51 7.86
CA ARG A 115 -11.40 0.20 8.47
C ARG A 115 -11.25 -0.04 9.96
N ALA A 116 -10.24 -0.80 10.38
CA ALA A 116 -9.97 -1.09 11.77
C ALA A 116 -9.57 0.17 12.56
N HIS A 117 -8.69 1.00 12.00
CA HIS A 117 -8.34 2.30 12.57
C HIS A 117 -9.58 3.19 12.77
N ARG A 118 -10.44 3.33 11.75
CA ARG A 118 -11.68 4.11 11.85
C ARG A 118 -12.59 3.62 12.97
N ALA A 119 -12.81 2.31 13.03
CA ALA A 119 -13.66 1.68 14.05
C ALA A 119 -13.08 1.82 15.47
N ARG A 120 -11.75 1.81 15.62
CA ARG A 120 -11.08 1.96 16.92
C ARG A 120 -11.08 3.41 17.41
N GLU A 121 -10.73 4.33 16.53
CA GLU A 121 -10.37 5.69 16.92
C GLU A 121 -11.54 6.67 16.86
N TYR A 122 -12.46 6.51 15.92
CA TYR A 122 -13.54 7.47 15.68
C TYR A 122 -14.87 6.98 16.22
N ARG A 123 -15.67 7.94 16.67
CA ARG A 123 -17.09 7.69 16.90
C ARG A 123 -17.84 7.57 15.57
N VAL A 124 -18.96 6.84 15.57
CA VAL A 124 -19.91 6.77 14.45
C VAL A 124 -20.24 8.18 13.94
N GLY A 125 -20.05 8.41 12.64
CA GLY A 125 -20.32 9.69 11.96
C GLY A 125 -19.26 10.79 12.19
N GLU A 126 -18.31 10.60 13.11
CA GLU A 126 -17.24 11.57 13.36
C GLU A 126 -16.26 11.62 12.20
N TYR A 127 -15.86 10.45 11.70
CA TYR A 127 -14.90 10.32 10.61
C TYR A 127 -15.42 11.00 9.33
N GLU A 128 -16.67 10.74 8.93
CA GLU A 128 -17.28 11.30 7.71
C GLU A 128 -17.38 12.83 7.79
N ARG A 129 -17.72 13.36 8.97
CA ARG A 129 -17.77 14.81 9.22
C ARG A 129 -16.38 15.44 9.09
N LYS A 130 -15.35 14.82 9.68
CA LYS A 130 -13.96 15.31 9.61
C LYS A 130 -13.38 15.19 8.20
N LEU A 131 -13.66 14.07 7.51
CA LEU A 131 -13.32 13.85 6.11
C LEU A 131 -13.89 14.97 5.23
N SER A 132 -15.18 15.29 5.37
CA SER A 132 -15.81 16.39 4.62
C SER A 132 -15.13 17.74 4.89
N LYS A 133 -14.78 18.02 6.16
CA LYS A 133 -14.06 19.24 6.55
C LYS A 133 -12.66 19.30 5.93
N ALA A 134 -11.91 18.19 5.92
CA ALA A 134 -10.58 18.10 5.34
C ALA A 134 -10.63 18.28 3.80
N LYS A 135 -11.59 17.63 3.13
CA LYS A 135 -11.82 17.83 1.68
C LYS A 135 -12.15 19.29 1.36
N LYS A 136 -12.99 19.94 2.17
CA LYS A 136 -13.32 21.37 1.99
C LYS A 136 -12.09 22.27 2.16
N TYR A 137 -11.23 21.97 3.14
CA TYR A 137 -9.95 22.68 3.31
C TYR A 137 -9.09 22.57 2.04
N LEU A 138 -8.90 21.36 1.50
CA LEU A 138 -8.11 21.15 0.29
C LEU A 138 -8.71 21.85 -0.94
N LYS A 139 -10.04 21.78 -1.13
CA LYS A 139 -10.75 22.47 -2.23
C LYS A 139 -10.61 23.99 -2.18
N SER A 140 -10.34 24.56 -1.01
CA SER A 140 -10.21 25.99 -0.82
C SER A 140 -8.79 26.53 -1.08
N ARG A 141 -7.86 25.64 -1.46
CA ARG A 141 -6.44 25.95 -1.67
C ARG A 141 -6.01 25.57 -3.08
N SER A 142 -5.04 26.30 -3.61
CA SER A 142 -4.35 25.93 -4.84
C SER A 142 -3.32 24.81 -4.59
N ALA A 143 -2.98 24.01 -5.62
CA ALA A 143 -1.91 23.01 -5.51
C ALA A 143 -0.58 23.61 -5.05
N SER A 144 -0.27 24.85 -5.45
CA SER A 144 0.96 25.53 -5.04
C SER A 144 0.94 25.86 -3.55
N GLU A 145 -0.17 26.32 -2.99
CA GLU A 145 -0.33 26.52 -1.54
C GLU A 145 -0.22 25.20 -0.75
N LEU A 146 -0.54 24.08 -1.39
CA LEU A 146 -0.50 22.76 -0.75
C LEU A 146 0.86 22.06 -0.89
N GLY A 147 1.79 22.62 -1.67
CA GLY A 147 3.08 21.99 -1.96
C GLY A 147 2.96 20.76 -2.87
N THR A 148 1.91 20.67 -3.69
CA THR A 148 1.63 19.52 -4.57
C THR A 148 1.96 19.79 -6.04
N THR A 149 2.67 20.87 -6.36
CA THR A 149 3.05 21.23 -7.74
C THR A 149 4.30 20.48 -8.21
N GLY A 150 4.20 19.79 -9.34
CA GLY A 150 5.35 19.57 -10.24
C GLY A 150 5.74 20.86 -10.98
N ASP A 151 6.85 20.84 -11.72
CA ASP A 151 7.53 21.99 -12.37
C ASP A 151 6.70 22.87 -13.34
N THR A 152 5.38 22.70 -13.44
CA THR A 152 4.51 23.53 -14.25
C THR A 152 3.77 24.55 -13.38
N ALA A 153 4.03 25.83 -13.64
CA ALA A 153 3.42 27.00 -13.00
C ALA A 153 1.91 27.19 -13.31
N SER A 154 1.12 26.11 -13.43
CA SER A 154 -0.33 26.20 -13.46
C SER A 154 -0.88 26.16 -12.03
N VAL A 155 -1.75 27.12 -11.71
CA VAL A 155 -2.58 27.12 -10.49
C VAL A 155 -3.67 26.07 -10.70
N GLU A 156 -3.30 24.80 -10.71
CA GLU A 156 -4.26 23.71 -10.77
C GLU A 156 -4.83 23.50 -9.36
N ILE A 157 -6.16 23.58 -9.27
CA ILE A 157 -6.87 23.11 -8.09
C ILE A 157 -6.81 21.58 -8.14
N LEU A 158 -6.50 20.94 -7.01
CA LEU A 158 -6.54 19.49 -6.92
C LEU A 158 -7.91 18.97 -7.37
N ASN A 159 -7.91 17.98 -8.24
CA ASN A 159 -9.16 17.34 -8.66
C ASN A 159 -9.75 16.51 -7.50
N ASP A 160 -11.03 16.15 -7.59
CA ASP A 160 -11.73 15.44 -6.51
C ASP A 160 -11.07 14.09 -6.15
N ARG A 161 -10.41 13.43 -7.10
CA ARG A 161 -9.70 12.17 -6.86
C ARG A 161 -8.43 12.40 -6.04
N GLU A 162 -7.63 13.40 -6.39
CA GLU A 162 -6.40 13.75 -5.65
C GLU A 162 -6.71 14.17 -4.22
N ILE A 163 -7.81 14.91 -4.03
CA ILE A 163 -8.30 15.31 -2.71
C ILE A 163 -8.69 14.07 -1.89
N ASP A 164 -9.42 13.14 -2.49
CA ASP A 164 -9.85 11.91 -1.83
C ASP A 164 -8.66 11.03 -1.44
N GLU A 165 -7.68 10.90 -2.33
CA GLU A 165 -6.43 10.18 -2.06
C GLU A 165 -5.63 10.86 -0.94
N THR A 166 -5.45 12.19 -0.99
CA THR A 166 -4.69 12.95 0.02
C THR A 166 -5.29 12.79 1.42
N VAL A 167 -6.61 12.93 1.56
CA VAL A 167 -7.24 12.76 2.88
C VAL A 167 -7.27 11.28 3.30
N ARG A 168 -7.41 10.34 2.37
CA ARG A 168 -7.31 8.90 2.70
C ARG A 168 -5.92 8.56 3.24
N PHE A 169 -4.88 9.06 2.59
CA PHE A 169 -3.48 8.73 2.89
C PHE A 169 -2.79 9.70 3.86
N TYR A 170 -3.54 10.58 4.54
CA TYR A 170 -2.95 11.51 5.51
C TYR A 170 -2.04 10.84 6.56
N PRO A 171 -2.31 9.62 7.08
CA PRO A 171 -1.41 8.99 8.05
C PRO A 171 -0.05 8.63 7.44
N VAL A 172 -0.03 8.26 6.15
CA VAL A 172 1.20 8.00 5.40
C VAL A 172 1.96 9.31 5.21
N LEU A 173 1.28 10.41 4.86
CA LEU A 173 1.90 11.72 4.72
C LEU A 173 2.50 12.22 6.05
N VAL A 174 1.84 11.95 7.19
CA VAL A 174 2.39 12.23 8.52
C VAL A 174 3.67 11.44 8.77
N LEU A 175 3.71 10.15 8.37
CA LEU A 175 4.91 9.33 8.44
C LEU A 175 6.03 9.87 7.54
N SER A 176 5.71 10.29 6.30
CA SER A 176 6.69 10.94 5.41
C SER A 176 7.30 12.19 6.04
N CYS A 177 6.49 13.07 6.64
CA CYS A 177 6.98 14.27 7.32
C CYS A 177 7.88 13.97 8.51
N LYS A 178 7.70 12.84 9.20
CA LYS A 178 8.62 12.40 10.26
C LYS A 178 9.96 11.95 9.70
N ILE A 179 9.96 11.27 8.56
CA ILE A 179 11.20 10.85 7.91
C ILE A 179 11.96 12.09 7.43
N GLU A 180 11.25 13.07 6.88
CA GLU A 180 11.82 14.37 6.49
C GLU A 180 12.36 15.16 7.69
N GLU A 181 11.72 15.06 8.86
CA GLU A 181 12.28 15.58 10.12
C GLU A 181 13.62 14.90 10.43
N ASN A 182 13.70 13.56 10.37
CA ASN A 182 14.93 12.82 10.65
C ASN A 182 16.07 13.20 9.67
N LEU A 183 15.72 13.55 8.43
CA LEU A 183 16.69 14.00 7.44
C LEU A 183 17.35 15.33 7.80
N LEU A 184 16.66 16.23 8.50
CA LEU A 184 17.28 17.46 8.99
C LEU A 184 18.40 17.17 9.99
N ASP A 185 18.33 16.07 10.71
CA ASP A 185 19.37 15.65 11.66
C ASP A 185 20.46 14.77 11.01
N SER A 186 20.36 14.51 9.70
CA SER A 186 21.30 13.67 8.94
C SER A 186 22.46 14.45 8.31
N ASP A 187 23.36 13.73 7.63
CA ASP A 187 24.51 14.28 6.90
C ASP A 187 24.14 15.26 5.77
N ILE A 188 22.89 15.22 5.28
CA ILE A 188 22.38 16.18 4.28
C ILE A 188 21.54 17.31 4.88
N GLY A 189 21.36 17.34 6.21
CA GLY A 189 20.52 18.34 6.88
C GLY A 189 20.95 19.77 6.62
N ASP A 190 22.26 20.04 6.63
CA ASP A 190 22.81 21.37 6.36
C ASP A 190 22.54 21.84 4.92
N LEU A 191 22.61 20.91 3.95
CA LEU A 191 22.25 21.17 2.57
C LEU A 191 20.76 21.53 2.45
N LEU A 192 19.88 20.74 3.09
CA LEU A 192 18.42 20.96 3.08
C LEU A 192 18.05 22.32 3.71
N ARG A 193 18.68 22.69 4.82
CA ARG A 193 18.47 24.01 5.44
C ARG A 193 18.95 25.14 4.55
N LYS A 194 20.18 25.06 4.05
CA LYS A 194 20.84 26.17 3.36
C LYS A 194 20.33 26.38 1.93
N ASP A 195 20.20 25.30 1.17
CA ASP A 195 19.96 25.38 -0.28
C ASP A 195 18.47 25.20 -0.61
N PHE A 196 17.69 24.62 0.30
CA PHE A 196 16.26 24.35 0.13
C PHE A 196 15.36 25.05 1.16
N GLY A 197 15.95 25.72 2.16
CA GLY A 197 15.20 26.55 3.13
C GLY A 197 14.33 25.74 4.10
N TRP A 198 14.65 24.46 4.34
CA TRP A 198 13.93 23.64 5.29
C TRP A 198 14.15 24.12 6.72
N ASN A 199 13.08 24.20 7.51
CA ASN A 199 13.14 24.56 8.93
C ASN A 199 12.57 23.43 9.79
N GLN A 200 13.15 23.24 10.99
CA GLN A 200 12.70 22.21 11.92
C GLN A 200 11.19 22.33 12.25
N GLU A 201 10.68 23.56 12.36
CA GLU A 201 9.29 23.85 12.72
C GLU A 201 8.26 23.33 11.69
N ASP A 202 8.68 23.16 10.42
CA ASP A 202 7.83 22.64 9.35
C ASP A 202 7.55 21.14 9.53
N PHE A 203 8.40 20.43 10.27
CA PHE A 203 8.36 18.96 10.39
C PHE A 203 8.17 18.47 11.84
N SER A 204 8.60 19.22 12.85
CA SER A 204 8.69 18.72 14.24
C SER A 204 7.36 18.28 14.86
N TRP A 205 6.23 18.76 14.32
CA TRP A 205 4.89 18.34 14.73
C TRP A 205 4.60 16.86 14.38
N ALA A 206 5.30 16.29 13.39
CA ALA A 206 5.06 14.94 12.89
C ALA A 206 5.37 13.88 13.95
N LYS A 207 6.37 14.12 14.80
CA LYS A 207 6.70 13.24 15.94
C LYS A 207 5.52 13.01 16.87
N ASP A 208 4.85 14.08 17.29
CA ASP A 208 3.69 13.98 18.18
C ASP A 208 2.45 13.45 17.44
N ALA A 209 2.34 13.76 16.14
CA ALA A 209 1.25 13.29 15.31
C ALA A 209 1.27 11.77 15.11
N ILE A 210 2.43 11.19 14.81
CA ILE A 210 2.60 9.73 14.68
C ILE A 210 2.20 9.02 15.97
N ASN A 211 2.64 9.52 17.12
CA ASN A 211 2.31 8.95 18.43
C ASN A 211 0.80 9.01 18.74
N SER A 212 0.06 9.86 18.03
CA SER A 212 -1.39 10.00 18.17
C SER A 212 -2.18 9.16 17.16
N ILE A 213 -1.53 8.64 16.11
CA ILE A 213 -2.12 7.71 15.15
C ILE A 213 -2.08 6.29 15.75
N ASP A 214 -3.00 5.44 15.31
CA ASP A 214 -3.04 4.03 15.71
C ASP A 214 -1.71 3.32 15.34
N PRO A 215 -0.97 2.78 16.32
CA PRO A 215 0.33 2.18 16.07
C PRO A 215 0.25 0.95 15.14
N GLU A 216 -0.87 0.22 15.13
CA GLU A 216 -1.06 -0.90 14.20
C GLU A 216 -1.20 -0.41 12.75
N LEU A 217 -1.78 0.77 12.55
CA LEU A 217 -1.87 1.39 11.23
C LEU A 217 -0.49 1.87 10.76
N ILE A 218 0.31 2.48 11.65
CA ILE A 218 1.68 2.90 11.33
C ILE A 218 2.57 1.71 10.98
N ARG A 219 2.56 0.66 11.82
CA ARG A 219 3.30 -0.59 11.56
C ARG A 219 2.94 -1.19 10.21
N HIS A 220 1.64 -1.15 9.85
CA HIS A 220 1.19 -1.62 8.53
C HIS A 220 1.84 -0.83 7.37
N PHE A 221 1.99 0.48 7.51
CA PHE A 221 2.66 1.29 6.49
C PHE A 221 4.17 1.07 6.45
N GLU A 222 4.82 0.89 7.59
CA GLU A 222 6.25 0.59 7.65
C GLU A 222 6.57 -0.75 6.95
N GLU A 223 5.79 -1.80 7.25
CA GLU A 223 5.90 -3.13 6.61
C GLU A 223 5.63 -3.10 5.10
N ARG A 224 4.80 -2.15 4.65
CA ARG A 224 4.46 -1.91 3.24
C ARG A 224 5.57 -1.22 2.50
N MET A 225 6.15 -0.20 3.13
CA MET A 225 7.09 0.67 2.45
C MET A 225 8.47 0.01 2.33
N VAL A 226 8.93 -0.82 3.30
CA VAL A 226 10.23 -1.53 3.18
C VAL A 226 10.26 -2.99 3.67
N ILE A 227 11.31 -3.71 3.27
CA ILE A 227 11.66 -5.11 3.53
C ILE A 227 12.05 -5.37 5.01
N SER A 228 12.42 -4.34 5.79
CA SER A 228 12.59 -4.33 7.26
C SER A 228 12.57 -2.88 7.81
N VAL A 229 12.23 -2.67 9.09
CA VAL A 229 12.08 -1.31 9.70
C VAL A 229 13.41 -0.54 9.77
N SER A 230 14.56 -1.20 9.97
CA SER A 230 15.87 -0.54 9.99
C SER A 230 16.38 -0.20 8.59
N ASP A 231 16.04 -1.01 7.59
CA ASP A 231 16.38 -0.72 6.19
C ASP A 231 15.48 0.38 5.60
N PHE A 232 14.36 0.70 6.27
CA PHE A 232 13.36 1.67 5.81
C PHE A 232 13.91 3.08 5.80
N GLU A 233 14.41 3.53 6.95
CA GLU A 233 14.95 4.87 7.06
C GLU A 233 16.14 5.03 6.11
N GLU A 234 17.08 4.07 6.06
CA GLU A 234 18.25 4.16 5.19
C GLU A 234 17.92 4.16 3.68
N GLN A 235 16.96 3.33 3.23
CA GLN A 235 16.53 3.31 1.82
C GLN A 235 15.78 4.59 1.44
N ILE A 236 14.91 5.10 2.30
CA ILE A 236 14.19 6.35 2.06
C ILE A 236 15.16 7.54 2.09
N ILE A 237 16.10 7.56 3.03
CA ILE A 237 17.17 8.56 3.09
C ILE A 237 17.97 8.54 1.79
N THR A 238 18.35 7.36 1.29
CA THR A 238 19.08 7.23 0.03
C THR A 238 18.24 7.69 -1.17
N GLY A 239 16.96 7.31 -1.26
CA GLY A 239 16.08 7.77 -2.33
C GLY A 239 15.84 9.28 -2.31
N ILE A 240 15.79 9.89 -1.12
CA ILE A 240 15.69 11.35 -0.99
C ILE A 240 17.01 12.03 -1.34
N LYS A 241 18.17 11.46 -0.98
CA LYS A 241 19.48 11.90 -1.48
C LYS A 241 19.52 11.90 -3.01
N ASP A 242 19.00 10.87 -3.65
CA ASP A 242 18.91 10.80 -5.11
C ASP A 242 17.96 11.87 -5.68
N MET A 243 16.83 12.16 -5.01
CA MET A 243 15.93 13.24 -5.41
C MET A 243 16.55 14.62 -5.26
N VAL A 244 17.34 14.88 -4.21
CA VAL A 244 18.11 16.13 -4.08
C VAL A 244 19.02 16.34 -5.28
N MET A 245 19.61 15.26 -5.79
CA MET A 245 20.53 15.30 -6.93
C MET A 245 19.81 15.37 -8.30
N SER A 246 18.63 14.77 -8.42
CA SER A 246 17.96 14.57 -9.73
C SER A 246 16.69 15.40 -9.94
N ASN A 247 15.97 15.78 -8.88
CA ASN A 247 14.73 16.53 -8.96
C ASN A 247 14.54 17.49 -7.75
N PRO A 248 15.26 18.61 -7.73
CA PRO A 248 15.31 19.53 -6.59
C PRO A 248 13.98 20.28 -6.32
N SER A 249 13.04 20.34 -7.26
CA SER A 249 11.76 21.03 -7.07
C SER A 249 10.87 20.32 -6.05
N ASN A 250 10.81 18.99 -6.09
CA ASN A 250 10.10 18.19 -5.08
C ASN A 250 10.66 18.41 -3.67
N VAL A 251 11.99 18.53 -3.55
CA VAL A 251 12.66 18.81 -2.26
C VAL A 251 12.28 20.20 -1.74
N LYS A 252 12.15 21.21 -2.61
CA LYS A 252 11.69 22.55 -2.20
C LYS A 252 10.23 22.58 -1.73
N ALA A 253 9.40 21.69 -2.25
CA ALA A 253 7.96 21.66 -1.93
C ALA A 253 7.63 20.94 -0.62
N ALA A 254 8.51 20.04 -0.14
CA ALA A 254 8.28 19.20 1.03
C ALA A 254 7.85 19.96 2.32
N PRO A 255 8.49 21.08 2.74
CA PRO A 255 8.04 21.82 3.92
C PRO A 255 6.58 22.30 3.81
N LEU A 256 6.17 22.73 2.62
CA LEU A 256 4.82 23.22 2.39
C LEU A 256 3.80 22.08 2.37
N LEU A 257 4.17 20.93 1.81
CA LEU A 257 3.38 19.71 1.87
C LEU A 257 3.18 19.25 3.32
N CYS A 258 4.22 19.32 4.15
CA CYS A 258 4.11 18.96 5.57
C CYS A 258 3.27 19.94 6.37
N ARG A 259 3.34 21.25 6.12
CA ARG A 259 2.41 22.21 6.72
C ARG A 259 0.96 21.93 6.34
N SER A 260 0.70 21.59 5.08
CA SER A 260 -0.66 21.24 4.62
C SER A 260 -1.15 19.93 5.25
N THR A 261 -0.26 18.95 5.35
CA THR A 261 -0.54 17.67 6.02
C THR A 261 -0.85 17.87 7.51
N ARG A 262 -0.15 18.79 8.20
CA ARG A 262 -0.44 19.15 9.59
C ARG A 262 -1.88 19.64 9.77
N GLU A 263 -2.37 20.46 8.85
CA GLU A 263 -3.75 20.98 8.89
C GLU A 263 -4.77 19.85 8.67
N ILE A 264 -4.52 18.96 7.69
CA ILE A 264 -5.35 17.77 7.47
C ILE A 264 -5.37 16.89 8.72
N TYR A 265 -4.20 16.58 9.28
CA TYR A 265 -4.06 15.81 10.51
C TYR A 265 -4.85 16.45 11.67
N THR A 266 -4.73 17.76 11.85
CA THR A 266 -5.44 18.49 12.90
C THR A 266 -6.96 18.40 12.74
N ILE A 267 -7.47 18.48 11.50
CA ILE A 267 -8.90 18.27 11.21
C ILE A 267 -9.30 16.82 11.52
N MET A 268 -8.48 15.86 11.10
CA MET A 268 -8.75 14.43 11.20
C MET A 268 -8.54 13.86 12.60
N LEU A 269 -7.84 14.54 13.51
CA LEU A 269 -7.50 14.06 14.86
C LEU A 269 -8.75 13.61 15.64
N PRO A 270 -8.92 12.33 16.00
CA PRO A 270 -10.14 11.82 16.64
C PRO A 270 -10.37 12.39 18.06
N GLU A 271 -11.63 12.55 18.45
CA GLU A 271 -12.05 12.89 19.82
C GLU A 271 -11.97 11.65 20.75
N LYS A 272 -10.78 11.03 20.89
CA LYS A 272 -10.56 9.70 21.51
C LYS A 272 -11.28 9.52 22.85
N ARG A 273 -11.19 10.51 23.74
CA ARG A 273 -11.83 10.47 25.07
C ARG A 273 -13.35 10.28 24.96
N LYS A 274 -14.01 11.00 24.04
CA LYS A 274 -15.46 10.88 23.87
C LYS A 274 -15.83 9.54 23.25
N ASN A 275 -15.04 9.06 22.28
CA ASN A 275 -15.25 7.75 21.68
C ASN A 275 -15.19 6.61 22.73
N ILE A 276 -14.20 6.65 23.64
CA ILE A 276 -14.08 5.66 24.72
C ILE A 276 -15.32 5.71 25.64
N ILE A 277 -15.77 6.89 26.04
CA ILE A 277 -16.94 7.06 26.91
C ILE A 277 -18.21 6.53 26.22
N ASP A 278 -18.42 6.85 24.94
CA ASP A 278 -19.59 6.41 24.19
C ASP A 278 -19.60 4.88 24.02
N ARG A 279 -18.44 4.25 23.79
CA ARG A 279 -18.30 2.78 23.75
C ARG A 279 -18.60 2.12 25.09
N MET A 280 -18.07 2.67 26.19
CA MET A 280 -18.38 2.17 27.52
C MET A 280 -19.88 2.24 27.81
N ARG A 281 -20.53 3.37 27.49
CA ARG A 281 -21.98 3.55 27.67
C ARG A 281 -22.77 2.50 26.88
N SER A 282 -22.42 2.28 25.61
CA SER A 282 -23.08 1.27 24.77
C SER A 282 -23.02 -0.13 25.39
N HIS A 283 -21.85 -0.53 25.90
CA HIS A 283 -21.70 -1.84 26.55
C HIS A 283 -22.49 -1.95 27.85
N PHE A 284 -22.55 -0.89 28.66
CA PHE A 284 -23.41 -0.87 29.84
C PHE A 284 -24.89 -1.00 29.47
N GLU A 285 -25.35 -0.27 28.45
CA GLU A 285 -26.74 -0.37 27.98
C GLU A 285 -27.10 -1.76 27.42
N GLU A 286 -26.15 -2.47 26.82
CA GLU A 286 -26.32 -3.86 26.38
C GLU A 286 -26.40 -4.85 27.55
N TRP A 287 -25.62 -4.65 28.60
CA TRP A 287 -25.60 -5.55 29.77
C TRP A 287 -26.79 -5.39 30.71
N PHE A 288 -27.41 -4.21 30.72
CA PHE A 288 -28.55 -3.89 31.60
C PHE A 288 -29.90 -3.87 30.86
N LYS A 289 -29.95 -4.40 29.63
CA LYS A 289 -31.18 -4.76 28.92
C LYS A 289 -31.47 -6.25 29.11
#